data_AF-A0A969JMM6-F1
#
_entry.id   AF-A0A969JMM6-F1
#
_cell.length_a   1.000
_cell.length_b   1.000
_cell.length_c   1.000
_cell.angle_alpha   90.00
_cell.angle_beta   90.00
_cell.angle_gamma   90.00
#
_symmetry.space_group_name_H-M   'P 1'
#
loop_
_entity.id
_entity.type
_entity.pdbx_description
1 polymer ?
#
loop_
_entity_poly.entity_id
_entity_poly.type
_entity_poly.pdbx_seq_one_letter_code
_entity_poly.pdbx_strand_id
1 'polypeptide(L)'
;MSLWGRGLGVIALLILLLISCEEDTSVLGFIKGNKFQVRYVEIDVPTSVMLADSLFAYNTPDVPESKRILVGNYLDDQFGPMRALAFTQFRPYNTAPSIPVDAVFDSLYITLTFDHYTYGSLTPSINFFNIHELTDTLYTSNLYYTNSTSSYDPSPLGSGFYAIDPLLFKENQDSSRIDTLRIGLSRTYGAKLFKYAKDSSEVISNFQLFSEVFRGFAILPETTDDRIVGITPENNLSSKWSRVSMYYTFDDGTGQIRRSRIDFTIYLVDNVTGALGYTNFTVDRSTSILAPMTVPYEEFLPPMIFAMSSREVPL
;
A
#
# COMPACT_ATOMS: atom_id res chain seq x y z
N MET A 1 -85.24 7.77 60.40
CA MET A 1 -84.81 8.19 59.04
C MET A 1 -84.09 7.01 58.42
N SER A 2 -84.56 6.52 57.27
CA SER A 2 -84.32 5.16 56.78
C SER A 2 -82.84 4.84 56.55
N LEU A 3 -82.32 3.84 57.28
CA LEU A 3 -80.99 3.26 57.06
C LEU A 3 -80.82 2.63 55.65
N TRP A 4 -81.92 2.38 54.95
CA TRP A 4 -81.94 1.79 53.61
C TRP A 4 -81.51 2.78 52.50
N GLY A 5 -81.65 4.09 52.69
CA GLY A 5 -81.26 5.10 51.68
C GLY A 5 -79.76 5.38 51.64
N ARG A 6 -79.04 5.21 52.75
CA ARG A 6 -77.59 5.48 52.84
C ARG A 6 -76.74 4.32 52.34
N GLY A 7 -77.25 3.08 52.42
CA GLY A 7 -76.58 1.88 51.90
C GLY A 7 -76.60 1.81 50.37
N LEU A 8 -77.71 2.20 49.75
CA LEU A 8 -77.86 2.19 48.28
C LEU A 8 -76.88 3.12 47.57
N GLY A 9 -76.62 4.31 48.14
CA GLY A 9 -75.65 5.25 47.56
C GLY A 9 -74.20 4.77 47.65
N VAL A 10 -73.83 4.12 48.78
CA VAL A 10 -72.48 3.56 48.96
C VAL A 10 -72.27 2.34 48.07
N ILE A 11 -73.29 1.49 47.90
CA ILE A 11 -73.24 0.33 47.01
C ILE A 11 -73.14 0.78 45.54
N ALA A 12 -73.89 1.80 45.12
CA ALA A 12 -73.80 2.34 43.77
C ALA A 12 -72.42 2.96 43.48
N LEU A 13 -71.82 3.66 44.45
CA LEU A 13 -70.48 4.21 44.32
C LEU A 13 -69.39 3.13 44.28
N LEU A 14 -69.58 2.02 45.02
CA LEU A 14 -68.67 0.88 45.01
C LEU A 14 -68.73 0.08 43.70
N ILE A 15 -69.92 -0.03 43.09
CA ILE A 15 -70.10 -0.67 41.78
C ILE A 15 -69.44 0.14 40.66
N LEU A 16 -69.49 1.47 40.73
CA LEU A 16 -68.80 2.36 39.77
C LEU A 16 -67.27 2.24 39.85
N LEU A 17 -66.70 1.97 41.03
CA LEU A 17 -65.27 1.73 41.21
C LEU A 17 -64.82 0.35 40.68
N LEU A 18 -65.70 -0.65 40.65
CA LEU A 18 -65.39 -1.99 40.14
C LEU A 18 -65.38 -2.10 38.61
N ILE A 19 -65.95 -1.13 37.88
CA ILE A 19 -65.98 -1.11 36.40
C ILE A 19 -64.77 -0.32 35.82
N SER A 20 -64.04 0.44 36.64
CA SER A 20 -62.90 1.26 36.18
C SER A 20 -61.56 0.50 36.13
N CYS A 21 -61.55 -0.80 36.41
CA CYS A 21 -60.34 -1.62 36.40
C CYS A 21 -60.39 -2.65 35.26
N GLU A 22 -60.53 -2.18 34.03
CA GLU A 22 -60.14 -2.94 32.84
C GLU A 22 -58.83 -2.33 32.34
N GLU A 23 -57.72 -2.99 32.67
CA GLU A 23 -56.38 -2.60 32.26
C GLU A 23 -56.13 -3.14 30.85
N ASP A 24 -56.11 -2.26 29.85
CA ASP A 24 -55.76 -2.61 28.46
C ASP A 24 -54.29 -3.08 28.43
N THR A 25 -54.08 -4.38 28.55
CA THR A 25 -52.77 -5.01 28.38
C THR A 25 -52.41 -5.12 26.90
N SER A 26 -52.26 -3.97 26.24
CA SER A 26 -51.59 -3.88 24.94
C SER A 26 -50.86 -2.54 24.78
N VAL A 27 -49.80 -2.36 25.57
CA VAL A 27 -48.78 -1.31 25.34
C VAL A 27 -47.96 -1.60 24.07
N LEU A 28 -48.13 -2.77 23.47
CA LEU A 28 -47.77 -3.06 22.09
C LEU A 28 -49.02 -3.66 21.42
N GLY A 29 -49.67 -2.91 20.55
CA GLY A 29 -50.96 -3.25 19.94
C GLY A 29 -50.94 -4.56 19.14
N PHE A 30 -51.17 -5.68 19.83
CA PHE A 30 -51.35 -6.98 19.20
C PHE A 30 -52.55 -7.71 19.82
N ILE A 31 -53.60 -7.84 19.02
CA ILE A 31 -54.79 -8.60 19.37
C ILE A 31 -54.41 -10.08 19.41
N LYS A 32 -54.64 -10.73 20.55
CA LYS A 32 -54.39 -12.16 20.75
C LYS A 32 -55.34 -12.99 19.88
N GLY A 33 -54.92 -13.23 18.65
CA GLY A 33 -55.57 -14.09 17.68
C GLY A 33 -54.49 -14.71 16.80
N ASN A 34 -54.58 -16.03 16.59
CA ASN A 34 -53.64 -16.84 15.82
C ASN A 34 -53.71 -16.53 14.30
N LYS A 35 -53.75 -15.25 13.91
CA LYS A 35 -53.96 -14.77 12.53
C LYS A 35 -52.69 -14.51 11.75
N PHE A 36 -51.52 -14.52 12.40
CA PHE A 36 -50.24 -14.46 11.70
C PHE A 36 -49.58 -15.83 11.76
N GLN A 37 -49.51 -16.51 10.61
CA GLN A 37 -48.60 -17.64 10.42
C GLN A 37 -47.17 -17.09 10.46
N VAL A 38 -46.66 -16.81 11.66
CA VAL A 38 -45.28 -16.38 11.83
C VAL A 38 -44.40 -17.57 11.46
N ARG A 39 -43.93 -17.56 10.22
CA ARG A 39 -42.87 -18.46 9.76
C ARG A 39 -41.56 -17.77 10.07
N TYR A 40 -40.82 -18.32 11.01
CA TYR A 40 -39.41 -18.00 11.13
C TYR A 40 -38.68 -18.82 10.06
N VAL A 41 -37.73 -18.17 9.38
CA VAL A 41 -36.72 -18.85 8.58
C VAL A 41 -35.42 -18.54 9.29
N GLU A 42 -34.78 -19.57 9.83
CA GLU A 42 -33.38 -19.46 10.22
C GLU A 42 -32.57 -19.39 8.92
N ILE A 43 -32.06 -18.20 8.64
CA ILE A 43 -31.08 -18.02 7.59
C ILE A 43 -29.74 -18.31 8.25
N ASP A 44 -29.21 -19.51 8.01
CA ASP A 44 -27.82 -19.81 8.33
C ASP A 44 -26.95 -18.86 7.52
N VAL A 45 -26.44 -17.82 8.17
CA VAL A 45 -25.43 -16.96 7.57
C VAL A 45 -24.10 -17.71 7.71
N PRO A 46 -23.53 -18.29 6.64
CA PRO A 46 -22.25 -18.95 6.75
C PRO A 46 -21.22 -17.94 7.25
N THR A 47 -20.67 -18.19 8.43
CA THR A 47 -19.60 -17.35 8.96
C THR A 47 -18.31 -17.74 8.24
N SER A 48 -17.78 -16.83 7.43
CA SER A 48 -16.46 -16.98 6.83
C SER A 48 -15.46 -16.16 7.64
N VAL A 49 -14.36 -16.78 8.06
CA VAL A 49 -13.19 -16.05 8.55
C VAL A 49 -12.36 -15.65 7.34
N MET A 50 -12.23 -14.35 7.10
CA MET A 50 -11.40 -13.80 6.04
C MET A 50 -10.09 -13.27 6.62
N LEU A 51 -8.98 -13.43 5.89
CA LEU A 51 -7.71 -12.82 6.25
C LEU A 51 -7.75 -11.33 5.92
N ALA A 52 -8.18 -10.50 6.86
CA ALA A 52 -8.04 -9.05 6.75
C ALA A 52 -6.55 -8.68 6.78
N ASP A 53 -6.04 -8.15 5.67
CA ASP A 53 -4.68 -7.61 5.61
C ASP A 53 -4.69 -6.16 6.10
N SER A 54 -3.94 -5.89 7.17
CA SER A 54 -3.81 -4.55 7.75
C SER A 54 -2.63 -3.77 7.17
N LEU A 55 -1.91 -4.32 6.20
CA LEU A 55 -0.72 -3.69 5.62
C LEU A 55 -1.10 -2.85 4.39
N PHE A 56 -1.01 -1.53 4.54
CA PHE A 56 -1.08 -0.62 3.42
C PHE A 56 0.19 -0.76 2.57
N ALA A 57 0.09 -1.58 1.53
CA ALA A 57 1.25 -1.99 0.72
C ALA A 57 1.40 -1.20 -0.58
N TYR A 58 0.51 -0.24 -0.88
CA TYR A 58 0.49 0.50 -2.13
C TYR A 58 0.77 1.98 -1.93
N ASN A 59 1.82 2.48 -2.58
CA ASN A 59 2.18 3.89 -2.58
C ASN A 59 1.72 4.54 -3.87
N THR A 60 0.60 5.27 -3.76
CA THR A 60 0.04 6.16 -4.79
C THR A 60 0.19 7.62 -4.35
N PRO A 61 0.34 8.58 -5.28
CA PRO A 61 0.34 10.01 -4.95
C PRO A 61 -0.93 10.49 -4.23
N ASP A 62 -2.05 9.78 -4.36
CA ASP A 62 -3.37 10.21 -3.89
C ASP A 62 -3.68 9.84 -2.43
N VAL A 63 -2.84 8.99 -1.81
CA VAL A 63 -3.03 8.57 -0.41
C VAL A 63 -2.01 9.32 0.47
N PRO A 64 -2.40 10.09 1.48
CA PRO A 64 -1.46 10.93 2.24
C PRO A 64 -0.72 10.19 3.38
N GLU A 65 -0.95 8.89 3.55
CA GLU A 65 -0.32 8.08 4.59
C GLU A 65 1.18 7.84 4.33
N SER A 66 1.93 7.56 5.41
CA SER A 66 3.39 7.34 5.37
C SER A 66 3.76 6.34 4.28
N LYS A 67 4.56 6.80 3.30
CA LYS A 67 4.94 5.96 2.16
C LYS A 67 6.06 5.01 2.56
N ARG A 68 5.79 3.71 2.44
CA ARG A 68 6.71 2.63 2.76
C ARG A 68 6.61 1.51 1.74
N ILE A 69 7.76 1.01 1.29
CA ILE A 69 7.85 -0.28 0.63
C ILE A 69 8.63 -1.23 1.54
N LEU A 70 8.22 -2.50 1.58
CA LEU A 70 8.87 -3.53 2.39
C LEU A 70 9.65 -4.47 1.49
N VAL A 71 10.85 -4.83 1.92
CA VAL A 71 11.67 -5.85 1.25
C VAL A 71 12.32 -6.72 2.30
N GLY A 72 12.29 -8.03 2.09
CA GLY A 72 12.96 -8.96 2.98
C GLY A 72 12.35 -10.34 3.01
N ASN A 73 13.04 -11.23 3.70
CA ASN A 73 12.59 -12.59 3.94
C ASN A 73 12.66 -12.86 5.44
N TYR A 74 11.71 -13.61 5.98
CA TYR A 74 11.75 -14.02 7.38
C TYR A 74 10.97 -15.31 7.59
N LEU A 75 11.53 -16.21 8.39
CA LEU A 75 10.82 -17.40 8.85
C LEU A 75 10.17 -17.09 10.21
N ASP A 76 8.86 -16.87 10.20
CA ASP A 76 8.11 -16.63 11.43
C ASP A 76 7.54 -17.94 12.00
N ASP A 77 7.64 -18.12 13.32
CA ASP A 77 7.18 -19.34 14.00
C ASP A 77 5.66 -19.54 13.91
N GLN A 78 4.88 -18.46 13.77
CA GLN A 78 3.41 -18.48 13.71
C GLN A 78 2.89 -18.42 12.28
N PHE A 79 3.52 -17.61 11.42
CA PHE A 79 3.06 -17.39 10.04
C PHE A 79 3.74 -18.29 9.01
N GLY A 80 4.91 -18.86 9.33
CA GLY A 80 5.75 -19.62 8.39
C GLY A 80 6.69 -18.73 7.57
N PRO A 81 7.26 -19.23 6.46
CA PRO A 81 8.11 -18.45 5.57
C PRO A 81 7.34 -17.25 4.99
N MET A 82 7.89 -16.06 5.19
CA MET A 82 7.32 -14.81 4.70
C MET A 82 8.32 -14.07 3.82
N ARG A 83 7.86 -13.57 2.68
CA ARG A 83 8.70 -12.85 1.73
C ARG A 83 7.99 -11.60 1.23
N ALA A 84 8.68 -10.48 1.36
CA ALA A 84 8.27 -9.17 0.87
C ALA A 84 9.12 -8.77 -0.35
N LEU A 85 8.47 -8.46 -1.46
CA LEU A 85 9.08 -7.92 -2.67
C LEU A 85 8.53 -6.51 -2.91
N ALA A 86 9.40 -5.57 -3.25
CA ALA A 86 8.94 -4.24 -3.64
C ALA A 86 9.00 -4.07 -5.16
N PHE A 87 7.96 -3.50 -5.73
CA PHE A 87 7.89 -3.11 -7.13
C PHE A 87 7.69 -1.60 -7.20
N THR A 88 8.47 -0.91 -8.01
CA THR A 88 8.37 0.55 -8.06
C THR A 88 8.79 1.14 -9.39
N GLN A 89 8.08 2.16 -9.83
CA GLN A 89 8.49 3.02 -10.92
C GLN A 89 9.43 4.11 -10.43
N PHE A 90 10.04 4.81 -11.38
CA PHE A 90 10.80 6.01 -11.12
C PHE A 90 10.57 6.98 -12.26
N ARG A 91 10.85 8.25 -12.04
CA ARG A 91 10.67 9.29 -13.05
C ARG A 91 11.76 10.35 -12.98
N PRO A 92 12.04 11.07 -14.07
CA PRO A 92 12.95 12.21 -14.04
C PRO A 92 12.52 13.23 -12.99
N TYR A 93 13.45 13.64 -12.11
CA TYR A 93 13.20 14.71 -11.16
C TYR A 93 13.11 16.06 -11.89
N ASN A 94 14.03 16.28 -12.83
CA ASN A 94 13.98 17.38 -13.78
C ASN A 94 13.56 16.82 -15.15
N THR A 95 12.49 17.36 -15.73
CA THR A 95 11.93 16.95 -17.03
C THR A 95 12.68 17.55 -18.23
N ALA A 96 13.56 18.52 -18.01
CA ALA A 96 14.39 19.15 -19.04
C ALA A 96 15.87 19.24 -18.57
N PRO A 97 16.56 18.10 -18.39
CA PRO A 97 17.97 18.12 -18.05
C PRO A 97 18.79 18.70 -19.22
N SER A 98 19.70 19.62 -18.92
CA SER A 98 20.68 20.11 -19.90
C SER A 98 21.95 19.26 -19.79
N ILE A 99 22.23 18.46 -20.83
CA ILE A 99 23.41 17.60 -20.90
C ILE A 99 24.33 18.13 -22.01
N PRO A 100 25.61 18.41 -21.71
CA PRO A 100 26.59 18.82 -22.72
C PRO A 100 26.76 17.79 -23.85
N VAL A 101 27.04 18.28 -25.06
CA VAL A 101 27.15 17.42 -26.26
C VAL A 101 28.29 16.42 -26.18
N ASP A 102 29.37 16.77 -25.48
CA ASP A 102 30.55 15.96 -25.23
C ASP A 102 30.43 15.09 -23.98
N ALA A 103 29.30 15.15 -23.27
CA ALA A 103 29.10 14.38 -22.06
C ALA A 103 29.13 12.87 -22.32
N VAL A 104 29.81 12.16 -21.42
CA VAL A 104 30.02 10.71 -21.41
C VAL A 104 29.42 10.12 -20.14
N PHE A 105 28.60 9.07 -20.32
CA PHE A 105 28.03 8.30 -19.21
C PHE A 105 29.14 7.66 -18.35
N ASP A 106 29.02 7.83 -17.03
CA ASP A 106 29.94 7.27 -16.04
C ASP A 106 29.30 6.08 -15.33
N SER A 107 28.26 6.33 -14.51
CA SER A 107 27.67 5.31 -13.64
C SER A 107 26.23 5.60 -13.24
N LEU A 108 25.48 4.55 -12.89
CA LEU A 108 24.10 4.63 -12.43
C LEU A 108 23.99 3.95 -11.05
N TYR A 109 23.29 4.60 -10.12
CA TYR A 109 23.06 4.06 -8.79
C TYR A 109 21.60 4.22 -8.38
N ILE A 110 21.07 3.24 -7.66
CA ILE A 110 19.87 3.42 -6.84
C ILE A 110 20.31 3.62 -5.39
N THR A 111 19.73 4.61 -4.73
CA THR A 111 19.90 4.88 -3.30
C THR A 111 18.55 4.67 -2.64
N LEU A 112 18.49 3.78 -1.66
CA LEU A 112 17.30 3.44 -0.90
C LEU A 112 17.50 3.93 0.52
N THR A 113 16.56 4.73 1.03
CA THR A 113 16.57 5.24 2.39
C THR A 113 15.70 4.36 3.26
N PHE A 114 16.26 3.84 4.36
CA PHE A 114 15.49 3.08 5.33
C PHE A 114 14.62 4.02 6.16
N ASP A 115 13.42 3.57 6.51
CA ASP A 115 12.49 4.32 7.38
C ASP A 115 12.45 3.77 8.82
N HIS A 116 13.47 2.97 9.15
CA HIS A 116 13.69 2.33 10.44
C HIS A 116 12.68 1.25 10.85
N TYR A 117 11.73 0.89 9.99
CA TYR A 117 10.93 -0.32 10.21
C TYR A 117 11.75 -1.58 9.96
N THR A 118 11.60 -2.53 10.89
CA THR A 118 12.19 -3.86 10.79
C THR A 118 11.27 -4.88 11.46
N TYR A 119 11.12 -6.04 10.83
CA TYR A 119 10.40 -7.20 11.35
C TYR A 119 11.22 -8.46 11.07
N GLY A 120 11.38 -9.32 12.07
CA GLY A 120 12.15 -10.55 11.96
C GLY A 120 13.24 -10.68 13.03
N SER A 121 14.39 -11.25 12.66
CA SER A 121 15.51 -11.50 13.57
C SER A 121 15.95 -10.23 14.32
N LEU A 122 16.17 -10.36 15.63
CA LEU A 122 16.70 -9.28 16.48
C LEU A 122 18.24 -9.28 16.55
N THR A 123 18.90 -10.25 15.92
CA THR A 123 20.36 -10.37 15.91
C THR A 123 20.94 -9.66 14.70
N PRO A 124 22.03 -8.89 14.79
CA PRO A 124 22.66 -8.29 13.60
C PRO A 124 23.09 -9.35 12.58
N SER A 125 22.71 -9.18 11.31
CA SER A 125 23.09 -10.06 10.22
C SER A 125 23.15 -9.30 8.88
N ILE A 126 23.78 -9.92 7.89
CA ILE A 126 23.90 -9.38 6.53
C ILE A 126 22.69 -9.84 5.72
N ASN A 127 22.02 -8.88 5.09
CA ASN A 127 20.89 -9.11 4.19
C ASN A 127 21.17 -8.45 2.84
N PHE A 128 20.45 -8.87 1.80
CA PHE A 128 20.75 -8.50 0.42
C PHE A 128 19.56 -7.87 -0.28
N PHE A 129 19.84 -6.95 -1.21
CA PHE A 129 18.87 -6.51 -2.20
C PHE A 129 19.40 -6.77 -3.61
N ASN A 130 18.56 -7.40 -4.42
CA ASN A 130 18.75 -7.60 -5.83
C ASN A 130 17.74 -6.73 -6.58
N ILE A 131 18.25 -5.90 -7.49
CA ILE A 131 17.46 -4.96 -8.28
C ILE A 131 17.27 -5.54 -9.67
N HIS A 132 16.03 -5.71 -10.10
CA HIS A 132 15.65 -6.26 -11.40
C HIS A 132 14.83 -5.23 -12.18
N GLU A 133 14.87 -5.28 -13.51
CA GLU A 133 14.00 -4.45 -14.36
C GLU A 133 12.59 -5.06 -14.42
N LEU A 134 11.55 -4.24 -14.27
CA LEU A 134 10.18 -4.67 -14.52
C LEU A 134 9.96 -4.98 -16.01
N THR A 135 9.26 -6.07 -16.33
CA THR A 135 8.89 -6.37 -17.72
C THR A 135 7.56 -5.76 -18.12
N ASP A 136 6.75 -5.32 -17.16
CA ASP A 136 5.46 -4.66 -17.41
C ASP A 136 5.40 -3.29 -16.72
N THR A 137 4.74 -2.33 -17.36
CA THR A 137 4.54 -0.99 -16.80
C THR A 137 3.47 -1.04 -15.72
N LEU A 138 3.72 -0.39 -14.58
CA LEU A 138 2.70 -0.17 -13.55
C LEU A 138 1.78 0.99 -13.96
N TYR A 139 0.47 0.87 -13.71
CA TYR A 139 -0.52 1.87 -14.09
C TYR A 139 -1.29 2.38 -12.88
N THR A 140 -1.50 3.70 -12.80
CA THR A 140 -2.19 4.33 -11.66
C THR A 140 -3.68 3.97 -11.63
N SER A 141 -4.24 3.58 -12.77
CA SER A 141 -5.60 3.08 -12.92
C SER A 141 -5.82 1.69 -12.32
N ASN A 142 -4.75 0.95 -12.02
CA ASN A 142 -4.83 -0.38 -11.45
C ASN A 142 -4.71 -0.31 -9.93
N LEU A 143 -5.46 -1.17 -9.25
CA LEU A 143 -5.30 -1.40 -7.82
C LEU A 143 -4.27 -2.51 -7.62
N TYR A 144 -3.26 -2.22 -6.80
CA TYR A 144 -2.24 -3.19 -6.40
C TYR A 144 -2.42 -3.53 -4.93
N TYR A 145 -2.51 -4.82 -4.64
CA TYR A 145 -2.67 -5.37 -3.30
C TYR A 145 -1.42 -6.14 -2.89
N THR A 146 -1.33 -6.54 -1.64
CA THR A 146 -0.22 -7.36 -1.12
C THR A 146 -0.07 -8.69 -1.85
N ASN A 147 -1.15 -9.29 -2.33
CA ASN A 147 -1.11 -10.52 -3.12
C ASN A 147 -0.82 -10.28 -4.62
N SER A 148 -0.80 -9.02 -5.09
CA SER A 148 -0.53 -8.70 -6.49
C SER A 148 0.93 -8.98 -6.84
N THR A 149 1.20 -9.36 -8.08
CA THR A 149 2.55 -9.66 -8.57
C THR A 149 2.83 -8.93 -9.86
N SER A 150 4.07 -8.48 -10.04
CA SER A 150 4.56 -7.93 -11.29
C SER A 150 5.72 -8.76 -11.83
N SER A 151 5.73 -8.94 -13.14
CA SER A 151 6.79 -9.63 -13.85
C SER A 151 8.06 -8.77 -13.95
N TYR A 152 9.22 -9.41 -13.85
CA TYR A 152 10.54 -8.77 -13.90
C TYR A 152 11.55 -9.67 -14.60
N ASP A 153 12.62 -9.06 -15.12
CA ASP A 153 13.73 -9.79 -15.74
C ASP A 153 14.51 -10.56 -14.66
N PRO A 154 14.72 -11.88 -14.80
CA PRO A 154 15.48 -12.66 -13.83
C PRO A 154 16.94 -12.25 -13.71
N SER A 155 17.51 -11.54 -14.69
CA SER A 155 18.86 -10.99 -14.63
C SER A 155 18.87 -9.71 -13.77
N PRO A 156 19.61 -9.68 -12.64
CA PRO A 156 19.68 -8.48 -11.82
C PRO A 156 20.42 -7.36 -12.56
N LEU A 157 19.90 -6.13 -12.46
CA LEU A 157 20.58 -4.91 -12.83
C LEU A 157 21.71 -4.57 -11.84
N GLY A 158 21.58 -4.96 -10.58
CA GLY A 158 22.57 -4.72 -9.56
C GLY A 158 22.19 -5.35 -8.22
N SER A 159 23.18 -5.56 -7.37
CA SER A 159 23.00 -6.19 -6.06
C SER A 159 23.80 -5.42 -5.00
N GLY A 160 23.25 -5.34 -3.79
CA GLY A 160 23.91 -4.74 -2.64
C GLY A 160 23.55 -5.47 -1.36
N PHE A 161 24.37 -5.28 -0.34
CA PHE A 161 24.13 -5.85 0.98
C PHE A 161 24.08 -4.75 2.03
N TYR A 162 23.41 -5.04 3.13
CA TYR A 162 23.33 -4.18 4.30
C TYR A 162 23.40 -5.02 5.56
N ALA A 163 23.89 -4.40 6.63
CA ALA A 163 23.88 -4.97 7.97
C ALA A 163 23.18 -3.97 8.89
N ILE A 164 22.11 -4.43 9.52
CA ILE A 164 21.33 -3.62 10.46
C ILE A 164 21.41 -4.28 11.83
N ASP A 165 21.64 -3.47 12.86
CA ASP A 165 21.32 -3.83 14.24
C ASP A 165 19.89 -3.40 14.51
N PRO A 166 18.91 -4.32 14.67
CA PRO A 166 17.51 -3.98 14.84
C PRO A 166 17.21 -3.12 16.07
N LEU A 167 18.00 -3.26 17.14
CA LEU A 167 17.80 -2.49 18.36
C LEU A 167 18.21 -1.03 18.15
N LEU A 168 19.37 -0.82 17.52
CA LEU A 168 19.81 0.52 17.13
C LEU A 168 18.90 1.13 16.06
N PHE A 169 18.37 0.30 15.14
CA PHE A 169 17.45 0.77 14.11
C PHE A 169 16.18 1.38 14.71
N LYS A 170 15.59 0.72 15.72
CA LYS A 170 14.43 1.22 16.46
C LYS A 170 14.74 2.49 17.25
N GLU A 171 15.91 2.57 17.89
CA GLU A 171 16.35 3.80 18.58
C GLU A 171 16.48 4.99 17.62
N ASN A 172 16.93 4.73 16.38
CA ASN A 172 17.08 5.76 15.36
C ASN A 172 15.77 6.24 14.72
N GLN A 173 14.63 5.61 15.03
CA GLN A 173 13.33 6.00 14.47
C GLN A 173 12.95 7.46 14.82
N ASP A 174 13.30 7.91 16.02
CA ASP A 174 13.07 9.28 16.51
C ASP A 174 14.29 10.20 16.33
N SER A 175 15.34 9.70 15.68
CA SER A 175 16.58 10.44 15.42
C SER A 175 16.51 11.17 14.08
N SER A 176 17.34 12.20 13.91
CA SER A 176 17.59 12.84 12.61
C SER A 176 18.53 12.03 11.71
N ARG A 177 18.95 10.84 12.15
CA ARG A 177 19.84 9.95 11.42
C ARG A 177 19.15 9.39 10.17
N ILE A 178 19.91 9.35 9.07
CA ILE A 178 19.43 8.86 7.77
C ILE A 178 20.34 7.71 7.36
N ASP A 179 19.80 6.49 7.38
CA ASP A 179 20.51 5.30 6.92
C ASP A 179 20.10 5.00 5.46
N THR A 180 21.09 4.91 4.58
CA THR A 180 20.86 4.66 3.16
C THR A 180 21.70 3.50 2.65
N LEU A 181 21.16 2.77 1.68
CA LEU A 181 21.86 1.75 0.92
C LEU A 181 21.99 2.23 -0.53
N ARG A 182 23.22 2.34 -1.03
CA ARG A 182 23.52 2.71 -2.40
C ARG A 182 24.01 1.50 -3.19
N ILE A 183 23.30 1.16 -4.26
CA ILE A 183 23.55 -0.01 -5.10
C ILE A 183 23.90 0.48 -6.51
N GLY A 184 25.02 -0.02 -7.06
CA GLY A 184 25.40 0.23 -8.46
C GLY A 184 24.54 -0.60 -9.41
N LEU A 185 24.06 0.02 -10.48
CA LEU A 185 23.25 -0.63 -11.50
C LEU A 185 24.05 -0.87 -12.79
N SER A 186 23.55 -1.77 -13.63
CA SER A 186 24.15 -2.18 -14.89
C SER A 186 24.54 -0.99 -15.76
N ARG A 187 25.79 -1.00 -16.23
CA ARG A 187 26.31 0.03 -17.13
C ARG A 187 25.52 0.10 -18.43
N THR A 188 25.02 -1.03 -18.92
CA THR A 188 24.21 -1.11 -20.14
C THR A 188 22.87 -0.40 -19.94
N TYR A 189 22.20 -0.67 -18.81
CA TYR A 189 20.93 0.00 -18.46
C TYR A 189 21.13 1.51 -18.27
N GLY A 190 22.19 1.90 -17.56
CA GLY A 190 22.54 3.32 -17.38
C GLY A 190 22.92 4.04 -18.68
N ALA A 191 23.63 3.38 -19.60
CA ALA A 191 23.95 3.95 -20.91
C ALA A 191 22.70 4.15 -21.78
N LYS A 192 21.74 3.22 -21.72
CA LYS A 192 20.41 3.37 -22.35
C LYS A 192 19.71 4.61 -21.79
N LEU A 193 19.62 4.75 -20.46
CA LEU A 193 19.01 5.90 -19.80
C LEU A 193 19.69 7.22 -20.16
N PHE A 194 21.02 7.25 -20.18
CA PHE A 194 21.79 8.43 -20.57
C PHE A 194 21.51 8.87 -22.00
N LYS A 195 21.41 7.91 -22.93
CA LYS A 195 21.08 8.20 -24.34
C LYS A 195 19.71 8.87 -24.45
N TYR A 196 18.67 8.33 -23.81
CA TYR A 196 17.35 8.96 -23.79
C TYR A 196 17.38 10.34 -23.13
N ALA A 197 18.15 10.49 -22.05
CA ALA A 197 18.29 11.75 -21.35
C ALA A 197 18.95 12.86 -22.20
N LYS A 198 19.88 12.47 -23.07
CA LYS A 198 20.64 13.38 -23.94
C LYS A 198 19.93 13.68 -25.26
N ASP A 199 19.38 12.65 -25.89
CA ASP A 199 18.93 12.70 -27.28
C ASP A 199 17.41 12.76 -27.44
N SER A 200 16.63 12.56 -26.37
CA SER A 200 15.17 12.38 -26.45
C SER A 200 14.43 13.10 -25.32
N SER A 201 14.38 14.44 -25.41
CA SER A 201 13.73 15.30 -24.42
C SER A 201 12.24 15.00 -24.23
N GLU A 202 11.54 14.48 -25.26
CA GLU A 202 10.12 14.10 -25.15
C GLU A 202 9.91 12.93 -24.18
N VAL A 203 10.76 11.89 -24.23
CA VAL A 203 10.66 10.73 -23.32
C VAL A 203 10.94 11.14 -21.88
N ILE A 204 11.86 12.08 -21.65
CA ILE A 204 12.19 12.56 -20.30
C ILE A 204 11.12 13.49 -19.73
N SER A 205 10.51 14.30 -20.59
CA SER A 205 9.49 15.27 -20.16
C SER A 205 8.10 14.65 -20.00
N ASN A 206 7.82 13.53 -20.67
CA ASN A 206 6.55 12.83 -20.60
C ASN A 206 6.67 11.51 -19.82
N PHE A 207 6.11 11.46 -18.62
CA PHE A 207 6.18 10.27 -17.77
C PHE A 207 5.49 9.03 -18.38
N GLN A 208 4.42 9.20 -19.17
CA GLN A 208 3.75 8.07 -19.82
C GLN A 208 4.74 7.37 -20.79
N LEU A 209 5.41 8.14 -21.65
CA LEU A 209 6.42 7.61 -22.55
C LEU A 209 7.65 7.09 -21.80
N PHE A 210 8.06 7.78 -20.73
CA PHE A 210 9.15 7.34 -19.87
C PHE A 210 8.90 5.94 -19.30
N SER A 211 7.71 5.72 -18.73
CA SER A 211 7.36 4.49 -18.03
C SER A 211 7.13 3.29 -18.97
N GLU A 212 6.96 3.53 -20.27
CA GLU A 212 6.95 2.47 -21.30
C GLU A 212 8.36 1.98 -21.64
N VAL A 213 9.35 2.88 -21.61
CA VAL A 213 10.77 2.58 -21.92
C VAL A 213 11.54 2.09 -20.68
N PHE A 214 11.24 2.68 -19.52
CA PHE A 214 11.83 2.41 -18.21
C PHE A 214 10.73 2.04 -17.22
N ARG A 215 10.38 0.76 -17.20
CA ARG A 215 9.15 0.26 -16.56
C ARG A 215 9.20 0.27 -15.03
N GLY A 216 10.40 0.36 -14.47
CA GLY A 216 10.66 0.40 -13.04
C GLY A 216 11.55 -0.73 -12.57
N PHE A 217 11.55 -0.96 -11.26
CA PHE A 217 12.38 -1.94 -10.59
C PHE A 217 11.55 -2.90 -9.75
N ALA A 218 11.97 -4.16 -9.73
CA ALA A 218 11.65 -5.08 -8.66
C ALA A 218 12.86 -5.18 -7.72
N ILE A 219 12.63 -5.05 -6.41
CA ILE A 219 13.62 -5.11 -5.36
C ILE A 219 13.34 -6.38 -4.55
N LEU A 220 14.27 -7.32 -4.62
CA LEU A 220 14.12 -8.65 -4.07
C LEU A 220 15.14 -8.90 -2.96
N PRO A 221 14.72 -9.58 -1.87
CA PRO A 221 15.65 -10.13 -0.90
C PRO A 221 16.28 -11.43 -1.39
N GLU A 222 17.32 -11.89 -0.70
CA GLU A 222 17.80 -13.26 -0.82
C GLU A 222 17.01 -14.21 0.08
N THR A 223 17.01 -15.50 -0.25
CA THR A 223 16.32 -16.51 0.56
C THR A 223 16.97 -16.74 1.92
N THR A 224 18.24 -16.36 2.07
CA THR A 224 19.00 -16.44 3.32
C THR A 224 18.79 -15.23 4.24
N ASP A 225 18.11 -14.19 3.75
CA ASP A 225 17.79 -13.02 4.55
C ASP A 225 16.86 -13.40 5.72
N ASP A 226 16.98 -12.68 6.82
CA ASP A 226 16.36 -13.01 8.11
C ASP A 226 15.49 -11.88 8.69
N ARG A 227 15.19 -10.86 7.88
CA ARG A 227 14.31 -9.77 8.24
C ARG A 227 13.67 -9.11 7.03
N ILE A 228 12.57 -8.42 7.32
CA ILE A 228 11.88 -7.49 6.45
C ILE A 228 12.14 -6.09 6.95
N VAL A 229 12.57 -5.20 6.05
CA VAL A 229 12.86 -3.80 6.37
C VAL A 229 11.99 -2.85 5.57
N GLY A 230 11.70 -1.69 6.17
CA GLY A 230 10.98 -0.61 5.52
C GLY A 230 11.92 0.37 4.83
N ILE A 231 11.57 0.70 3.60
CA ILE A 231 12.23 1.70 2.78
C ILE A 231 11.21 2.78 2.50
N THR A 232 11.58 4.04 2.74
CA THR A 232 10.76 5.15 2.30
C THR A 232 11.05 5.43 0.82
N PRO A 233 10.05 5.39 -0.08
CA PRO A 233 10.25 5.82 -1.47
C PRO A 233 10.29 7.35 -1.60
N GLU A 234 9.98 8.08 -0.52
CA GLU A 234 9.89 9.53 -0.51
C GLU A 234 11.24 10.17 -0.82
N ASN A 235 11.13 11.22 -1.64
CA ASN A 235 12.17 12.19 -1.85
C ASN A 235 11.71 13.51 -1.21
N ASN A 236 12.09 13.70 0.04
CA ASN A 236 12.13 15.02 0.64
C ASN A 236 13.58 15.52 0.51
N LEU A 237 13.76 16.66 -0.16
CA LEU A 237 15.07 17.21 -0.51
C LEU A 237 15.94 17.61 0.69
N SER A 238 15.43 17.43 1.92
CA SER A 238 16.01 17.91 3.17
C SER A 238 16.53 16.80 4.09
N SER A 239 15.99 15.58 4.02
CA SER A 239 16.28 14.50 4.98
C SER A 239 16.05 13.06 4.51
N LYS A 240 15.18 12.76 3.54
CA LYS A 240 14.93 11.37 3.10
C LYS A 240 14.92 11.30 1.59
N TRP A 241 15.86 10.56 1.00
CA TRP A 241 16.05 10.59 -0.45
C TRP A 241 16.29 9.20 -1.03
N SER A 242 15.20 8.48 -1.28
CA SER A 242 15.25 7.35 -2.20
C SER A 242 15.20 7.84 -3.65
N ARG A 243 16.23 7.48 -4.43
CA ARG A 243 16.41 7.99 -5.79
C ARG A 243 17.27 7.10 -6.65
N VAL A 244 17.18 7.32 -7.95
CA VAL A 244 18.18 6.86 -8.92
C VAL A 244 19.04 8.05 -9.35
N SER A 245 20.36 7.92 -9.26
CA SER A 245 21.31 8.95 -9.67
C SER A 245 22.16 8.45 -10.83
N MET A 246 22.08 9.16 -11.95
CA MET A 246 22.90 8.93 -13.13
C MET A 246 24.03 9.96 -13.19
N TYR A 247 25.27 9.50 -13.17
CA TYR A 247 26.46 10.34 -13.23
C TYR A 247 27.04 10.36 -14.66
N TYR A 248 27.55 11.53 -15.05
CA TYR A 248 28.25 11.72 -16.31
C TYR A 248 29.37 12.75 -16.15
N THR A 249 30.31 12.72 -17.10
CA THR A 249 31.45 13.64 -17.15
C THR A 249 31.51 14.36 -18.50
N PHE A 250 32.01 15.59 -18.52
CA PHE A 250 32.13 16.43 -19.72
C PHE A 250 33.29 17.43 -19.55
N ASP A 251 33.80 17.99 -20.63
CA ASP A 251 34.77 19.10 -20.62
C ASP A 251 34.01 20.42 -20.46
N ASP A 252 34.41 21.26 -19.49
CA ASP A 252 33.79 22.58 -19.30
C ASP A 252 34.22 23.64 -20.33
N GLY A 253 34.97 23.25 -21.36
CA GLY A 253 35.50 24.15 -22.38
C GLY A 253 36.80 24.85 -21.96
N THR A 254 37.28 24.61 -20.73
CA THR A 254 38.59 25.06 -20.24
C THR A 254 39.63 23.95 -20.22
N GLY A 255 39.28 22.75 -20.72
CA GLY A 255 40.12 21.56 -20.64
C GLY A 255 40.02 20.85 -19.28
N GLN A 256 39.08 21.23 -18.43
CA GLN A 256 38.80 20.55 -17.16
C GLN A 256 37.61 19.61 -17.30
N ILE A 257 37.81 18.35 -16.91
CA ILE A 257 36.73 17.38 -16.83
C ILE A 257 35.89 17.64 -15.59
N ARG A 258 34.61 17.99 -15.79
CA ARG A 258 33.60 18.11 -14.75
C ARG A 258 32.79 16.84 -14.62
N ARG A 259 32.26 16.63 -13.42
CA ARG A 259 31.27 15.58 -13.14
C ARG A 259 29.95 16.24 -12.76
N SER A 260 28.87 15.74 -13.34
CA SER A 260 27.51 16.14 -13.00
C SER A 260 26.62 14.90 -12.88
N ARG A 261 25.38 15.11 -12.44
CA ARG A 261 24.40 14.03 -12.31
C ARG A 261 23.00 14.50 -12.70
N ILE A 262 22.18 13.53 -13.07
CA ILE A 262 20.72 13.66 -13.17
C ILE A 262 20.13 12.71 -12.15
N ASP A 263 19.22 13.25 -11.33
CA ASP A 263 18.48 12.48 -10.36
C ASP A 263 17.08 12.14 -10.89
N PHE A 264 16.65 10.94 -10.57
CA PHE A 264 15.31 10.43 -10.82
C PHE A 264 14.73 10.02 -9.48
N THR A 265 13.44 10.27 -9.32
CA THR A 265 12.74 10.12 -8.05
C THR A 265 11.80 8.93 -8.12
N ILE A 266 11.70 8.20 -7.01
CA ILE A 266 10.76 7.09 -6.87
C ILE A 266 9.40 7.68 -6.47
N TYR A 267 9.37 8.58 -5.49
CA TYR A 267 8.17 9.32 -5.09
C TYR A 267 8.52 10.79 -4.81
N LEU A 268 7.65 11.75 -5.18
CA LEU A 268 7.83 13.18 -4.87
C LEU A 268 6.84 13.62 -3.80
N VAL A 269 7.35 14.37 -2.81
CA VAL A 269 6.55 14.84 -1.67
C VAL A 269 5.76 16.12 -1.96
N ASP A 270 6.08 16.85 -3.03
CA ASP A 270 5.39 18.10 -3.38
C ASP A 270 4.78 18.02 -4.78
N ASN A 271 3.45 18.05 -4.85
CA ASN A 271 2.58 17.85 -6.03
C ASN A 271 2.43 16.39 -6.44
N VAL A 272 1.20 15.87 -6.36
CA VAL A 272 0.47 14.73 -7.00
C VAL A 272 1.21 13.86 -8.07
N THR A 273 2.51 13.68 -7.98
CA THR A 273 3.38 13.16 -9.03
C THR A 273 4.50 12.31 -8.42
N GLY A 274 4.09 11.29 -7.67
CA GLY A 274 4.95 10.13 -7.37
C GLY A 274 4.92 9.11 -8.50
N ALA A 275 5.99 8.32 -8.65
CA ALA A 275 5.92 7.09 -9.42
C ALA A 275 5.34 5.99 -8.53
N LEU A 276 4.56 5.07 -9.11
CA LEU A 276 3.87 4.05 -8.33
C LEU A 276 4.86 3.10 -7.68
N GLY A 277 4.51 2.61 -6.49
CA GLY A 277 5.21 1.46 -5.94
C GLY A 277 4.32 0.66 -5.00
N TYR A 278 4.53 -0.64 -4.93
CA TYR A 278 3.81 -1.49 -4.00
C TYR A 278 4.67 -2.64 -3.48
N THR A 279 4.25 -3.23 -2.37
CA THR A 279 4.87 -4.41 -1.79
C THR A 279 3.99 -5.62 -2.08
N ASN A 280 4.56 -6.64 -2.71
CA ASN A 280 4.00 -7.98 -2.68
C ASN A 280 4.45 -8.69 -1.40
N PHE A 281 3.51 -9.32 -0.71
CA PHE A 281 3.75 -10.07 0.52
C PHE A 281 3.24 -11.49 0.33
N THR A 282 4.17 -12.45 0.36
CA THR A 282 3.86 -13.88 0.27
C THR A 282 4.14 -14.54 1.60
N VAL A 283 3.21 -15.37 2.06
CA VAL A 283 3.34 -16.12 3.30
C VAL A 283 2.96 -17.57 3.02
N ASP A 284 3.91 -18.47 3.22
CA ASP A 284 3.63 -19.90 3.21
C ASP A 284 3.16 -20.35 4.61
N ARG A 285 1.85 -20.50 4.74
CA ARG A 285 1.20 -20.95 5.98
C ARG A 285 1.02 -22.46 6.06
N SER A 286 1.48 -23.22 5.07
CA SER A 286 1.17 -24.65 4.95
C SER A 286 1.63 -25.48 6.16
N THR A 287 2.70 -25.05 6.82
CA THR A 287 3.25 -25.68 8.03
C THR A 287 2.89 -24.94 9.32
N SER A 288 2.06 -23.91 9.25
CA SER A 288 1.75 -23.04 10.39
C SER A 288 0.38 -23.34 11.01
N ILE A 289 0.14 -22.81 12.20
CA ILE A 289 -1.16 -22.94 12.89
C ILE A 289 -2.31 -22.30 12.10
N LEU A 290 -2.00 -21.45 11.11
CA LEU A 290 -2.95 -20.75 10.25
C LEU A 290 -3.15 -21.44 8.89
N ALA A 291 -2.61 -22.66 8.68
CA ALA A 291 -2.80 -23.44 7.47
C ALA A 291 -4.28 -23.56 7.00
N PRO A 292 -5.30 -23.63 7.89
CA PRO A 292 -6.71 -23.69 7.46
C PRO A 292 -7.26 -22.40 6.84
N MET A 293 -6.55 -21.26 6.94
CA MET A 293 -7.02 -19.96 6.43
C MET A 293 -6.53 -19.72 5.00
N THR A 294 -7.40 -19.93 4.01
CA THR A 294 -7.02 -19.88 2.58
C THR A 294 -7.61 -18.70 1.80
N VAL A 295 -8.51 -17.91 2.39
CA VAL A 295 -9.21 -16.82 1.69
C VAL A 295 -8.70 -15.45 2.16
N PRO A 296 -8.00 -14.67 1.30
CA PRO A 296 -7.66 -13.29 1.58
C PRO A 296 -8.91 -12.42 1.62
N TYR A 297 -8.93 -11.42 2.50
CA TYR A 297 -9.91 -10.34 2.43
C TYR A 297 -9.56 -9.43 1.27
N GLU A 298 -10.52 -9.19 0.40
CA GLU A 298 -10.47 -8.15 -0.63
C GLU A 298 -11.67 -7.23 -0.38
N GLU A 299 -11.43 -5.93 -0.29
CA GLU A 299 -12.51 -4.97 -0.13
C GLU A 299 -13.43 -5.03 -1.34
N PHE A 300 -14.70 -5.37 -1.12
CA PHE A 300 -15.70 -5.40 -2.18
C PHE A 300 -16.02 -3.97 -2.62
N LEU A 301 -15.47 -3.56 -3.76
CA LEU A 301 -15.90 -2.35 -4.44
C LEU A 301 -17.03 -2.73 -5.41
N PRO A 302 -18.28 -2.25 -5.18
CA PRO A 302 -19.33 -2.47 -6.15
C PRO A 302 -18.92 -1.84 -7.48
N PRO A 303 -19.27 -2.45 -8.63
CA PRO A 303 -18.96 -1.87 -9.93
C PRO A 303 -19.50 -0.43 -9.97
N MET A 304 -18.61 0.54 -10.19
CA MET A 304 -19.00 1.93 -10.37
C MET A 304 -19.98 1.98 -11.55
N ILE A 305 -21.25 2.23 -11.25
CA ILE A 305 -22.22 2.62 -12.27
C ILE A 305 -21.74 4.00 -12.74
N PHE A 306 -20.98 4.03 -13.84
CA PHE A 306 -20.81 5.24 -14.62
C PHE A 306 -22.23 5.77 -14.86
N ALA A 307 -22.55 6.91 -14.29
CA ALA A 307 -23.80 7.59 -14.51
C ALA A 307 -23.94 7.81 -16.03
N MET A 308 -24.71 6.94 -16.69
CA MET A 308 -25.19 7.18 -18.03
C MET A 308 -26.00 8.48 -17.94
N SER A 309 -25.43 9.54 -18.49
CA SER A 309 -26.15 10.75 -18.86
C SER A 309 -27.49 10.36 -19.46
N SER A 310 -28.56 10.82 -18.81
CA SER A 310 -29.94 10.62 -19.24
C SER A 310 -30.13 11.21 -20.63
N ARG A 311 -30.03 10.37 -21.66
CA ARG A 311 -30.57 10.69 -22.98
C ARG A 311 -32.06 10.37 -22.92
N GLU A 312 -32.86 11.43 -22.81
CA GLU A 312 -34.29 11.36 -23.03
C GLU A 312 -34.56 10.72 -24.40
N VAL A 313 -35.34 9.65 -24.40
CA VAL A 313 -35.95 9.09 -25.60
C VAL A 313 -37.37 9.67 -25.64
N PRO A 314 -37.73 10.48 -26.64
CA PRO A 314 -39.11 10.91 -26.79
C PRO A 314 -39.96 9.74 -27.30
N LEU A 315 -41.19 9.68 -26.78
CA LEU A 315 -42.24 8.73 -27.15
C LEU A 315 -42.57 8.74 -28.64
#